data_AF-D8U8U1-F1
#
_entry.id   AF-D8U8U1-F1
#
_cell.length_a   1.000
_cell.length_b   1.000
_cell.length_c   1.000
_cell.angle_alpha   90.00
_cell.angle_beta   90.00
_cell.angle_gamma   90.00
#
_symmetry.space_group_name_H-M   'P 1'
#
loop_
_entity.id
_entity.type
_entity.pdbx_description
1 polymer ?
#
loop_
_entity_poly.entity_id
_entity_poly.type
_entity_poly.pdbx_seq_one_letter_code
_entity_poly.pdbx_strand_id
1 'polypeptide(L)'
;MNRRCAVLAGVTAVLLIVALGAPPVLAADKALCEEARRVLPNDPNAKAFKSCATPTKISDACCQKLTGFGKYYDCLTDPSYKADIDSYLNGVTTVDKTKQMCGF
;
A
#
# COMPACT_ATOMS: atom_id res chain seq x y z
N MET A 1 52.69 -35.41 30.06
CA MET A 1 52.76 -35.04 28.63
C MET A 1 51.50 -34.26 28.28
N ASN A 2 51.58 -32.92 28.27
CA ASN A 2 51.64 -32.04 27.07
C ASN A 2 50.25 -31.87 26.42
N ARG A 3 49.44 -30.89 26.86
CA ARG A 3 49.30 -29.49 26.37
C ARG A 3 49.04 -29.36 24.85
N ARG A 4 47.83 -28.86 24.52
CA ARG A 4 47.46 -27.76 23.57
C ARG A 4 45.93 -27.85 23.32
N CYS A 5 45.09 -27.03 23.96
CA CYS A 5 44.64 -25.69 23.53
C CYS A 5 44.06 -25.65 22.10
N ALA A 6 42.73 -25.64 22.00
CA ALA A 6 42.00 -24.86 20.99
C ALA A 6 40.59 -24.57 21.55
N VAL A 7 40.44 -23.38 22.11
CA VAL A 7 39.15 -22.77 22.44
C VAL A 7 38.55 -22.29 21.12
N LEU A 8 37.38 -22.83 20.74
CA LEU A 8 36.52 -22.18 19.76
C LEU A 8 35.22 -21.80 20.47
N ALA A 9 35.18 -20.49 20.73
CA ALA A 9 34.04 -19.71 21.15
C ALA A 9 32.81 -19.95 20.28
N GLY A 10 31.64 -19.73 20.88
CA GLY A 10 30.48 -19.27 20.12
C GLY A 10 29.19 -20.01 20.43
N VAL A 11 28.66 -19.80 21.64
CA VAL A 11 27.26 -20.07 21.97
C VAL A 11 26.40 -19.08 21.18
N THR A 12 25.54 -19.56 20.27
CA THR A 12 24.38 -18.77 19.86
C THR A 12 23.17 -19.65 19.60
N ALA A 13 22.40 -19.80 20.69
CA ALA A 13 20.94 -19.84 20.77
C ALA A 13 20.15 -20.39 19.57
N VAL A 14 19.58 -21.57 19.80
CA VAL A 14 18.34 -22.03 19.18
C VAL A 14 17.27 -20.95 19.35
N LEU A 15 16.88 -20.29 18.26
CA LEU A 15 15.67 -19.45 18.17
C LEU A 15 14.72 -20.12 17.18
N LEU A 16 14.02 -21.14 17.68
CA LEU A 16 12.76 -21.64 17.12
C LEU A 16 11.71 -20.54 17.32
N ILE A 17 11.57 -19.66 16.34
CA ILE A 17 10.51 -18.64 16.36
C ILE A 17 9.20 -19.36 16.04
N VAL A 18 8.37 -19.40 17.07
CA VAL A 18 6.97 -19.82 17.06
C VAL A 18 6.23 -19.06 15.95
N ALA A 19 5.65 -19.80 15.00
CA ALA A 19 4.65 -19.30 14.08
C ALA A 19 3.36 -18.97 14.87
N LEU A 20 3.37 -17.86 15.62
CA LEU A 20 2.13 -17.25 16.10
C LEU A 20 1.44 -16.65 14.88
N GLY A 21 0.17 -17.01 14.72
CA GLY A 21 -0.66 -16.60 13.60
C GLY A 21 -0.70 -15.09 13.44
N ALA A 22 0.14 -14.58 12.54
CA ALA A 22 -0.23 -13.40 11.80
C ALA A 22 -1.54 -13.76 11.09
N PRO A 23 -2.63 -12.99 11.28
CA PRO A 23 -3.76 -13.11 10.37
C PRO A 23 -3.19 -13.02 8.95
N PRO A 24 -3.71 -13.77 7.96
CA PRO A 24 -3.29 -13.56 6.60
C PRO A 24 -3.47 -12.06 6.36
N VAL A 25 -2.36 -11.33 6.23
CA VAL A 25 -2.37 -10.04 5.59
C VAL A 25 -2.96 -10.42 4.25
N LEU A 26 -4.23 -10.08 4.01
CA LEU A 26 -4.91 -10.34 2.75
C LEU A 26 -4.06 -9.61 1.72
N ALA A 27 -3.08 -10.34 1.19
CA ALA A 27 -2.15 -9.81 0.25
C ALA A 27 -3.03 -9.40 -0.91
N ALA A 28 -3.05 -8.10 -1.19
CA ALA A 28 -3.84 -7.58 -2.29
C ALA A 28 -3.55 -8.42 -3.53
N ASP A 29 -4.60 -8.83 -4.25
CA ASP A 29 -4.41 -9.66 -5.43
C ASP A 29 -3.52 -8.90 -6.41
N LYS A 30 -2.30 -9.41 -6.61
CA LYS A 30 -1.28 -8.75 -7.41
C LYS A 30 -1.79 -8.46 -8.82
N ALA A 31 -2.61 -9.34 -9.41
CA ALA A 31 -3.17 -9.12 -10.73
C ALA A 31 -4.19 -7.96 -10.73
N LEU A 32 -5.03 -7.85 -9.69
CA LEU A 32 -5.94 -6.72 -9.52
C LEU A 32 -5.17 -5.40 -9.33
N CYS A 33 -4.06 -5.40 -8.60
CA CYS A 33 -3.27 -4.18 -8.39
C CYS A 33 -2.54 -3.72 -9.65
N GLU A 34 -2.03 -4.66 -10.44
CA GLU A 34 -1.46 -4.34 -11.76
C GLU A 34 -2.51 -3.88 -12.77
N GLU A 35 -3.74 -4.41 -12.73
CA GLU A 35 -4.87 -3.87 -13.48
C GLU A 35 -5.15 -2.42 -13.06
N ALA A 36 -5.21 -2.16 -11.75
CA ALA A 36 -5.48 -0.84 -11.20
C ALA A 36 -4.45 0.20 -11.68
N ARG A 37 -3.15 -0.14 -11.71
CA ARG A 37 -2.08 0.72 -12.25
C ARG A 37 -2.34 1.13 -13.70
N ARG A 38 -2.86 0.22 -14.52
CA ARG A 38 -3.16 0.47 -15.94
C ARG A 38 -4.44 1.28 -16.13
N VAL A 39 -5.45 1.01 -15.31
CA VAL A 39 -6.78 1.64 -15.42
C VAL A 39 -6.73 3.08 -14.94
N LEU A 40 -6.13 3.34 -13.78
CA LEU A 40 -6.21 4.64 -13.11
C LEU A 40 -5.79 5.86 -13.95
N PRO A 41 -4.66 5.87 -14.69
CA PRO A 41 -4.31 7.03 -15.51
C PRO A 41 -5.21 7.21 -16.74
N ASN A 42 -5.89 6.15 -17.19
CA ASN A 42 -6.69 6.14 -18.41
C ASN A 42 -8.19 6.32 -18.14
N ASP A 43 -8.64 5.99 -16.94
CA ASP A 43 -10.03 6.05 -16.55
C ASP A 43 -10.55 7.51 -16.46
N PRO A 44 -11.71 7.81 -17.07
CA PRO A 44 -12.26 9.16 -17.07
C PRO A 44 -12.69 9.63 -15.69
N ASN A 45 -13.07 8.72 -14.77
CA ASN A 45 -13.47 9.11 -13.41
C ASN A 45 -12.26 9.44 -12.55
N ALA A 46 -11.14 8.72 -12.69
CA ALA A 46 -9.89 9.09 -12.02
C ALA A 46 -9.38 10.46 -12.48
N LYS A 47 -9.48 10.75 -13.79
CA LYS A 47 -9.17 12.10 -14.33
C LYS A 47 -10.12 13.16 -13.77
N ALA A 48 -11.43 12.87 -13.77
CA ALA A 48 -12.43 13.78 -13.21
C ALA A 48 -12.19 14.06 -11.72
N PHE A 49 -11.83 13.03 -10.94
CA PHE A 49 -11.41 13.16 -9.55
C PHE A 49 -10.22 14.11 -9.44
N LYS A 50 -9.15 13.87 -10.21
CA LYS A 50 -7.95 14.73 -10.19
C LYS A 50 -8.28 16.19 -10.55
N SER A 51 -9.25 16.42 -11.43
CA SER A 51 -9.68 17.78 -11.80
C SER A 51 -10.54 18.47 -10.74
N CYS A 52 -11.30 17.74 -9.92
CA CYS A 52 -12.13 18.33 -8.86
C CYS A 52 -11.49 18.31 -7.47
N ALA A 53 -10.50 17.45 -7.25
CA ALA A 53 -9.79 17.36 -5.99
C ALA A 53 -8.85 18.56 -5.81
N THR A 54 -8.80 19.08 -4.60
CA THR A 54 -7.85 20.14 -4.23
C THR A 54 -7.16 19.79 -2.93
N PRO A 55 -5.99 20.39 -2.63
CA PRO A 55 -5.24 20.04 -1.43
C PRO A 55 -5.97 20.36 -0.12
N THR A 56 -6.94 21.28 -0.17
CA THR A 56 -7.68 21.81 0.99
C THR A 56 -9.12 21.33 1.06
N LYS A 57 -9.69 20.84 -0.05
CA LYS A 57 -11.08 20.39 -0.10
C LYS A 57 -11.30 19.33 -1.18
N ILE A 58 -12.00 18.27 -0.81
CA ILE A 58 -12.60 17.30 -1.73
C ILE A 58 -14.09 17.24 -1.40
N SER A 59 -14.96 17.50 -2.37
CA SER A 59 -16.41 17.41 -2.16
C SER A 59 -16.90 15.97 -2.30
N ASP A 60 -18.05 15.65 -1.71
CA ASP A 60 -18.67 14.32 -1.84
C ASP A 60 -18.91 13.94 -3.31
N ALA A 61 -19.35 14.89 -4.14
CA ALA A 61 -19.51 14.69 -5.58
C ALA A 61 -18.18 14.36 -6.30
N CYS A 62 -17.06 14.84 -5.77
CA CYS A 62 -15.72 14.49 -6.25
C CYS A 62 -15.35 13.07 -5.79
N CYS A 63 -15.60 12.72 -4.53
CA CYS A 63 -15.37 11.37 -3.99
C CYS A 63 -16.17 10.28 -4.73
N GLN A 64 -17.39 10.59 -5.19
CA GLN A 64 -18.21 9.68 -5.99
C GLN A 64 -17.54 9.25 -7.30
N LYS A 65 -16.56 10.01 -7.82
CA LYS A 65 -15.77 9.60 -8.99
C LYS A 65 -14.88 8.39 -8.69
N LEU A 66 -14.57 8.12 -7.43
CA LEU A 66 -13.75 7.00 -7.01
C LEU A 66 -14.56 5.75 -6.64
N THR A 67 -15.89 5.78 -6.66
CA THR A 67 -16.73 4.64 -6.26
C THR A 67 -16.44 3.37 -7.07
N GLY A 68 -16.17 3.50 -8.38
CA GLY A 68 -15.78 2.37 -9.23
C GLY A 68 -14.41 1.75 -8.92
N PHE A 69 -13.58 2.45 -8.15
CA PHE A 69 -12.25 1.99 -7.75
C PHE A 69 -12.24 1.20 -6.43
N GLY A 70 -13.40 1.02 -5.77
CA GLY A 70 -13.49 0.31 -4.49
C GLY A 70 -12.86 -1.09 -4.51
N LYS A 71 -12.96 -1.80 -5.65
CA LYS A 71 -12.35 -3.12 -5.85
C LYS A 71 -10.81 -3.13 -5.79
N TYR A 72 -10.18 -1.95 -5.86
CA TYR A 72 -8.72 -1.79 -5.80
C TYR A 72 -8.25 -1.16 -4.47
N TYR A 73 -9.13 -0.96 -3.48
CA TYR A 73 -8.73 -0.32 -2.21
C TYR A 73 -7.70 -1.14 -1.44
N ASP A 74 -7.81 -2.47 -1.46
CA ASP A 74 -6.82 -3.35 -0.84
C ASP A 74 -5.45 -3.19 -1.49
N CYS A 75 -5.37 -2.82 -2.77
CA CYS A 75 -4.10 -2.55 -3.43
C CYS A 75 -3.36 -1.35 -2.82
N LEU A 76 -4.05 -0.43 -2.15
CA LEU A 76 -3.41 0.69 -1.45
C LEU A 76 -2.60 0.24 -0.22
N THR A 77 -2.71 -1.02 0.19
CA THR A 77 -1.83 -1.63 1.20
C THR A 77 -0.45 -1.98 0.65
N ASP A 78 -0.32 -2.15 -0.68
CA ASP A 78 0.97 -2.28 -1.35
C ASP A 78 1.65 -0.88 -1.42
N PRO A 79 2.83 -0.70 -0.81
CA PRO A 79 3.50 0.60 -0.76
C PRO A 79 3.88 1.14 -2.15
N SER A 80 4.21 0.25 -3.08
CA SER A 80 4.58 0.61 -4.45
C SER A 80 3.35 1.07 -5.23
N TYR A 81 2.22 0.39 -5.09
CA TYR A 81 0.97 0.84 -5.72
C TYR A 81 0.52 2.18 -5.13
N LYS A 82 0.55 2.33 -3.80
CA LYS A 82 0.22 3.60 -3.15
C LYS A 82 1.09 4.74 -3.67
N ALA A 83 2.41 4.53 -3.81
CA ALA A 83 3.33 5.54 -4.32
C ALA A 83 3.00 5.97 -5.76
N ASP A 84 2.62 5.04 -6.63
CA ASP A 84 2.19 5.36 -8.00
C ASP A 84 0.92 6.22 -8.00
N ILE A 85 -0.05 5.91 -7.12
CA ILE A 85 -1.27 6.72 -6.99
C ILE A 85 -0.96 8.10 -6.42
N ASP A 86 -0.11 8.19 -5.40
CA ASP A 86 0.32 9.48 -4.85
C ASP A 86 1.06 10.32 -5.89
N SER A 87 1.86 9.69 -6.76
CA SER A 87 2.50 10.35 -7.91
C SER A 87 1.47 10.85 -8.92
N TYR A 88 0.45 10.02 -9.25
CA TYR A 88 -0.64 10.44 -10.13
C TYR A 88 -1.44 11.61 -9.55
N LEU A 89 -1.71 11.62 -8.25
CA LEU A 89 -2.47 12.66 -7.54
C LEU A 89 -1.63 13.89 -7.16
N ASN A 90 -0.33 13.89 -7.49
CA ASN A 90 0.58 14.98 -7.18
C ASN A 90 0.02 16.33 -7.64
N GLY A 91 0.12 17.34 -6.77
CA GLY A 91 -0.38 18.69 -6.99
C GLY A 91 -1.83 18.90 -6.58
N VAL A 92 -2.61 17.83 -6.35
CA VAL A 92 -4.02 17.96 -5.94
C VAL A 92 -4.35 17.30 -4.59
N THR A 93 -3.83 16.11 -4.29
CA THR A 93 -4.08 15.43 -3.00
C THR A 93 -3.11 14.25 -2.82
N THR A 94 -3.29 13.46 -1.76
CA THR A 94 -2.64 12.16 -1.54
C THR A 94 -3.70 11.09 -1.31
N VAL A 95 -3.30 9.82 -1.39
CA VAL A 95 -4.12 8.67 -1.01
C VAL A 95 -4.67 8.84 0.40
N ASP A 96 -3.81 9.21 1.36
CA ASP A 96 -4.22 9.30 2.78
C ASP A 96 -5.21 10.44 3.01
N LYS A 97 -5.00 11.61 2.38
CA LYS A 97 -5.98 12.71 2.41
C LYS A 97 -7.29 12.33 1.74
N THR A 98 -7.22 11.56 0.66
CA THR A 98 -8.41 11.10 -0.07
C THR A 98 -9.22 10.14 0.79
N LYS A 99 -8.58 9.18 1.46
CA LYS A 99 -9.25 8.27 2.43
C LYS A 99 -9.90 9.06 3.56
N GLN A 100 -9.17 10.02 4.14
CA GLN A 100 -9.69 10.87 5.22
C GLN A 100 -10.91 11.70 4.79
N MET A 101 -10.88 12.32 3.61
CA MET A 101 -11.96 13.21 3.16
C MET A 101 -13.15 12.47 2.55
N CYS A 102 -12.92 11.32 1.91
CA CYS A 102 -13.97 10.55 1.22
C CYS A 102 -14.55 9.39 2.05
N GLY A 103 -13.93 9.04 3.18
CA GLY A 103 -14.44 8.00 4.09
C GLY A 103 -14.20 6.56 3.60
N PHE A 104 -13.02 6.29 3.02
CA PHE A 104 -12.59 4.97 2.55
C PHE A 104 -11.60 4.29 3.48
#